data_AF-A0A971TEE3-F1
#
_entry.id   AF-A0A971TEE3-F1
#
_cell.length_a   1.000
_cell.length_b   1.000
_cell.length_c   1.000
_cell.angle_alpha   90.00
_cell.angle_beta   90.00
_cell.angle_gamma   90.00
#
_symmetry.space_group_name_H-M   'P 1'
#
loop_
_entity.id
_entity.type
_entity.pdbx_description
1 polymer ?
#
loop_
_entity_poly.entity_id
_entity_poly.type
_entity_poly.pdbx_seq_one_letter_code
_entity_poly.pdbx_strand_id
1 'polypeptide(L)'
;MKFINNPFDIVIRATLELYPDLDKKEILIQFDPDLRGREYGECGYVCFPEEGETEYLISISINIPFEYMPEILAHELAHIIVGLGPEEHGEEWEKVFDTIYTKCQEIIESDAREYNLC
;
A
#
# COMPACT_ATOMS: atom_id res chain seq x y z
N MET A 1 -9.51 -16.57 -16.14
CA MET A 1 -9.50 -16.69 -14.67
C MET A 1 -9.14 -15.32 -14.11
N LYS A 2 -9.87 -14.81 -13.12
CA LYS A 2 -9.70 -13.46 -12.54
C LYS A 2 -9.86 -13.59 -11.03
N PHE A 3 -9.04 -12.88 -10.26
CA PHE A 3 -9.30 -12.66 -8.84
C PHE A 3 -10.37 -11.58 -8.68
N ILE A 4 -11.40 -11.85 -7.90
CA ILE A 4 -12.39 -10.85 -7.45
C ILE A 4 -12.10 -10.58 -5.97
N ASN A 5 -12.28 -9.33 -5.53
CA ASN A 5 -11.92 -8.90 -4.18
C ASN A 5 -10.43 -9.19 -3.85
N ASN A 6 -9.52 -8.87 -4.77
CA ASN A 6 -8.08 -8.93 -4.51
C ASN A 6 -7.69 -7.71 -3.65
N PRO A 7 -7.27 -7.90 -2.38
CA PRO A 7 -7.06 -6.78 -1.48
C PRO A 7 -5.89 -5.88 -1.91
N PHE A 8 -4.87 -6.41 -2.60
CA PHE A 8 -3.78 -5.58 -3.13
C PHE A 8 -4.25 -4.69 -4.28
N ASP A 9 -5.05 -5.25 -5.21
CA ASP A 9 -5.62 -4.47 -6.32
C ASP A 9 -6.55 -3.37 -5.79
N ILE A 10 -7.27 -3.64 -4.70
CA ILE A 10 -8.15 -2.66 -4.05
C ILE A 10 -7.33 -1.51 -3.47
N VAL A 11 -6.25 -1.79 -2.74
CA VAL A 11 -5.36 -0.74 -2.19
C VAL A 11 -4.78 0.09 -3.33
N ILE A 12 -4.24 -0.55 -4.39
CA ILE A 12 -3.66 0.16 -5.54
C ILE A 12 -4.71 1.05 -6.23
N ARG A 13 -5.92 0.52 -6.50
CA ARG A 13 -7.02 1.30 -7.08
C ARG A 13 -7.42 2.48 -6.21
N ALA A 14 -7.61 2.26 -4.91
CA ALA A 14 -7.96 3.31 -3.96
C ALA A 14 -6.92 4.43 -3.98
N THR A 15 -5.65 4.06 -3.90
CA THR A 15 -4.53 5.00 -3.91
C THR A 15 -4.44 5.79 -5.22
N LEU A 16 -4.57 5.14 -6.38
CA LEU A 16 -4.50 5.83 -7.68
C LEU A 16 -5.73 6.72 -7.95
N GLU A 17 -6.92 6.36 -7.46
CA GLU A 17 -8.10 7.21 -7.55
C GLU A 17 -7.96 8.49 -6.70
N LEU A 18 -7.32 8.41 -5.54
CA LEU A 18 -7.07 9.54 -4.65
C LEU A 18 -5.87 10.39 -5.10
N TYR A 19 -4.81 9.74 -5.59
CA TYR A 19 -3.51 10.32 -5.92
C TYR A 19 -3.07 9.90 -7.33
N PRO A 20 -3.73 10.42 -8.39
CA PRO A 20 -3.50 9.97 -9.77
C PRO A 20 -2.10 10.29 -10.29
N ASP A 21 -1.36 11.22 -9.67
CA ASP A 21 0.02 11.51 -10.04
C ASP A 21 0.99 10.37 -9.72
N LEU A 22 0.62 9.43 -8.84
CA LEU A 22 1.40 8.22 -8.58
C LEU A 22 1.49 7.30 -9.80
N ASP A 23 0.52 7.35 -10.73
CA ASP A 23 0.54 6.56 -11.97
C ASP A 23 1.70 6.95 -12.90
N LYS A 24 2.32 8.11 -12.66
CA LYS A 24 3.51 8.59 -13.36
C LYS A 24 4.82 8.16 -12.69
N LYS A 25 4.76 7.56 -11.50
CA LYS A 25 5.92 7.06 -10.77
C LYS A 25 6.08 5.56 -11.04
N GLU A 26 7.31 5.11 -11.11
CA GLU A 26 7.61 3.68 -11.17
C GLU A 26 7.65 3.14 -9.74
N ILE A 27 6.57 2.50 -9.30
CA ILE A 27 6.46 1.88 -7.97
C ILE A 27 6.45 0.37 -8.14
N LEU A 28 7.53 -0.26 -7.71
CA LEU A 28 7.70 -1.70 -7.70
C LEU A 28 7.26 -2.25 -6.35
N ILE A 29 6.45 -3.31 -6.35
CA ILE A 29 5.98 -3.96 -5.12
C ILE A 29 6.50 -5.40 -5.14
N GLN A 30 7.18 -5.80 -4.06
CA GLN A 30 7.66 -7.17 -3.87
C GLN A 30 7.20 -7.77 -2.55
N PHE A 31 7.16 -9.10 -2.54
CA PHE A 31 6.95 -9.91 -1.35
C PHE A 31 8.29 -10.51 -0.93
N ASP A 32 8.84 -10.00 0.17
CA ASP A 32 10.19 -10.30 0.62
C ASP A 32 10.20 -11.46 1.65
N PRO A 33 10.83 -12.61 1.32
CA PRO A 33 10.99 -13.74 2.24
C PRO A 33 11.98 -13.49 3.38
N ASP A 34 12.91 -12.56 3.21
CA ASP A 34 13.98 -12.27 4.15
C ASP A 34 13.55 -11.27 5.23
N LEU A 35 12.52 -10.47 4.97
CA LEU A 35 11.88 -9.61 5.99
C LEU A 35 11.21 -10.44 7.08
N ARG A 36 11.62 -10.24 8.33
CA ARG A 36 11.26 -11.12 9.46
C ARG A 36 9.92 -10.80 10.14
N GLY A 37 9.21 -9.76 9.72
CA GLY A 37 7.86 -9.46 10.18
C GLY A 37 7.77 -9.03 11.64
N ARG A 38 6.55 -9.06 12.19
CA ARG A 38 6.21 -8.48 13.50
C ARG A 38 7.00 -9.06 14.68
N GLU A 39 7.39 -10.33 14.61
CA GLU A 39 8.11 -10.99 15.72
C GLU A 39 9.58 -10.53 15.83
N TYR A 40 10.13 -9.93 14.78
CA TYR A 40 11.57 -9.64 14.69
C TYR A 40 11.90 -8.25 14.11
N GLY A 41 10.90 -7.40 13.86
CA GLY A 41 11.11 -6.01 13.46
C GLY A 41 10.11 -5.53 12.40
N GLU A 42 10.57 -5.47 11.15
CA GLU A 42 9.89 -4.79 10.04
C GLU A 42 8.88 -5.70 9.31
N CYS A 43 7.66 -5.19 9.13
CA CYS A 43 6.59 -5.84 8.36
C CYS A 43 6.60 -5.43 6.88
N GLY A 44 7.21 -4.29 6.57
CA GLY A 44 7.47 -3.78 5.24
C GLY A 44 8.33 -2.53 5.33
N TYR A 45 8.81 -2.05 4.18
CA TYR A 45 9.49 -0.77 4.05
C TYR A 45 9.43 -0.29 2.60
N VAL A 46 9.67 1.01 2.40
CA VAL A 46 9.89 1.62 1.09
C VAL A 46 11.33 2.10 0.93
N CYS A 47 11.97 1.73 -0.18
CA CYS A 47 13.17 2.40 -0.68
C CYS A 47 12.77 3.54 -1.62
N PHE A 48 13.17 4.76 -1.27
CA PHE A 48 13.04 5.93 -2.14
C PHE A 48 14.17 5.92 -3.19
N PRO A 49 13.92 6.38 -4.43
CA PRO A 49 14.95 6.47 -5.45
C PRO A 49 16.13 7.34 -4.99
N GLU A 50 17.35 6.88 -5.23
CA GLU A 50 18.55 7.70 -5.04
C GLU A 50 18.75 8.68 -6.22
N GLU A 51 19.79 9.53 -6.15
CA GLU A 51 20.08 10.49 -7.20
C GLU A 51 20.34 9.80 -8.56
N GLY A 52 19.43 10.00 -9.52
CA GLY A 52 19.52 9.42 -10.86
C GLY A 52 18.67 8.16 -11.07
N GLU A 53 18.02 7.66 -10.02
CA GLU A 53 17.04 6.56 -10.10
C GLU A 53 15.61 7.10 -10.19
N THR A 54 14.68 6.25 -10.64
CA THR A 54 13.25 6.61 -10.74
C THR A 54 12.33 5.65 -10.02
N GLU A 55 12.80 4.46 -9.66
CA GLU A 55 11.99 3.41 -9.06
C GLU A 55 11.88 3.54 -7.54
N TYR A 56 10.64 3.56 -7.05
CA TYR A 56 10.32 3.30 -5.65
C TYR A 56 10.17 1.79 -5.49
N LEU A 57 10.73 1.21 -4.43
CA LEU A 57 10.56 -0.22 -4.13
C LEU A 57 9.87 -0.39 -2.78
N ILE A 58 8.67 -0.97 -2.80
CA ILE A 58 7.94 -1.41 -1.60
C ILE A 58 8.23 -2.90 -1.38
N SER A 59 8.78 -3.23 -0.23
CA SER A 59 9.00 -4.61 0.22
C SER A 59 7.99 -4.96 1.30
N ILE A 60 7.22 -6.03 1.13
CA ILE A 60 6.25 -6.53 2.11
C ILE A 60 6.71 -7.88 2.62
N SER A 61 6.81 -8.06 3.93
CA SER A 61 7.18 -9.34 4.53
C SER A 61 6.14 -10.42 4.21
N ILE A 62 6.58 -11.61 3.81
CA ILE A 62 5.69 -12.79 3.72
C ILE A 62 5.57 -13.55 5.05
N ASN A 63 6.30 -13.12 6.08
CA ASN A 63 6.34 -13.76 7.40
C ASN A 63 5.29 -13.17 8.36
N ILE A 64 4.30 -12.44 7.83
CA ILE A 64 3.13 -11.92 8.56
C ILE A 64 1.85 -12.57 8.02
N PRO A 65 0.76 -12.61 8.81
CA PRO A 65 -0.56 -13.02 8.31
C PRO A 65 -0.97 -12.26 7.05
N PHE A 66 -1.53 -12.98 6.07
CA PHE A 66 -1.95 -12.41 4.79
C PHE A 66 -2.91 -11.22 4.94
N GLU A 67 -3.76 -11.24 5.97
CA GLU A 67 -4.70 -10.15 6.28
C GLU A 67 -4.02 -8.81 6.57
N TYR A 68 -2.76 -8.81 7.03
CA TYR A 68 -2.01 -7.58 7.32
C TYR A 68 -1.24 -7.06 6.10
N MET A 69 -0.92 -7.90 5.11
CA MET A 69 -0.08 -7.49 3.97
C MET A 69 -0.68 -6.33 3.15
N PRO A 70 -2.00 -6.27 2.87
CA PRO A 70 -2.61 -5.13 2.19
C PRO A 70 -2.54 -3.83 3.01
N GLU A 71 -2.67 -3.93 4.34
CA GLU A 71 -2.52 -2.79 5.25
C GLU A 71 -1.07 -2.27 5.20
N ILE A 72 -0.07 -3.15 5.19
CA ILE A 72 1.33 -2.77 5.00
C ILE A 72 1.54 -2.11 3.64
N LEU A 73 0.91 -2.59 2.56
CA LEU A 73 0.99 -1.89 1.27
C LEU A 73 0.44 -0.45 1.35
N ALA A 74 -0.72 -0.26 1.99
CA ALA A 74 -1.29 1.07 2.18
C ALA A 74 -0.38 1.96 3.06
N HIS A 75 0.27 1.37 4.06
CA HIS A 75 1.23 2.05 4.93
C HIS A 75 2.42 2.60 4.14
N GLU A 76 3.06 1.76 3.32
CA GLU A 76 4.22 2.18 2.52
C GLU A 76 3.85 3.15 1.39
N LEU A 77 2.64 3.03 0.81
CA LEU A 77 2.13 4.00 -0.16
C LEU A 77 1.91 5.38 0.48
N ALA A 78 1.46 5.44 1.73
CA ALA A 78 1.31 6.71 2.46
C ALA A 78 2.66 7.41 2.63
N HIS A 79 3.75 6.67 2.90
CA HIS A 79 5.11 7.22 2.92
C HIS A 79 5.52 7.82 1.57
N ILE A 80 5.21 7.16 0.45
CA ILE A 80 5.52 7.69 -0.89
C ILE A 80 4.76 8.99 -1.17
N ILE A 81 3.49 9.08 -0.74
CA ILE A 81 2.63 10.23 -1.00
C ILE A 81 3.07 11.46 -0.20
N VAL A 82 3.34 11.28 1.10
CA VAL A 82 3.78 12.37 1.99
C VAL A 82 5.24 12.75 1.72
N GLY A 83 6.06 11.77 1.33
CA GLY A 83 7.50 11.95 1.16
C GLY A 83 8.26 11.90 2.48
N LEU A 84 9.56 12.21 2.42
CA LEU A 84 10.45 12.20 3.58
C LEU A 84 10.17 13.41 4.50
N GLY A 85 9.22 13.23 5.41
CA GLY A 85 8.97 14.16 6.51
C GLY A 85 9.96 14.03 7.66
N PRO A 86 9.97 14.97 8.63
CA PRO A 86 10.78 14.86 9.85
C PRO A 86 10.28 13.78 10.82
N GLU A 87 9.03 13.35 10.68
CA GLU A 87 8.38 12.32 11.49
C GLU A 87 7.94 11.17 10.58
N GLU A 88 8.19 9.93 11.01
CA GLU A 88 7.86 8.71 10.26
C GLU A 88 6.34 8.55 10.09
N HIS A 89 5.55 8.80 11.15
CA HIS A 89 4.08 8.72 11.13
C HIS A 89 3.44 10.01 11.65
N GLY A 90 3.75 11.16 11.03
CA GLY A 90 3.17 12.45 11.40
C GLY A 90 1.69 12.59 10.99
N GLU A 91 1.04 13.69 11.41
CA GLU A 91 -0.40 13.95 11.14
C GLU A 91 -0.79 13.84 9.65
N GLU A 92 0.11 14.27 8.75
CA GLU A 92 -0.13 14.17 7.30
C GLU A 92 -0.12 12.72 6.81
N TRP A 93 0.80 11.91 7.34
CA TRP A 93 0.88 10.49 7.03
C TRP A 93 -0.37 9.75 7.53
N GLU A 94 -0.78 9.99 8.78
CA GLU A 94 -1.99 9.38 9.35
C GLU A 94 -3.22 9.72 8.51
N LYS A 95 -3.36 10.98 8.11
CA LYS A 95 -4.46 11.43 7.26
C LYS A 95 -4.46 10.73 5.90
N VAL A 96 -3.31 10.59 5.24
CA VAL A 96 -3.21 9.88 3.95
C VAL A 96 -3.57 8.41 4.12
N PHE A 97 -3.02 7.75 5.13
CA PHE A 97 -3.30 6.34 5.43
C PHE A 97 -4.79 6.09 5.68
N ASP A 98 -5.43 6.89 6.52
CA ASP A 98 -6.86 6.80 6.82
C ASP A 98 -7.74 7.08 5.58
N THR A 99 -7.30 8.01 4.72
CA THR A 99 -8.00 8.32 3.47
C THR A 99 -7.95 7.14 2.50
N ILE A 100 -6.79 6.50 2.35
CA ILE A 100 -6.64 5.28 1.56
C ILE A 100 -7.54 4.16 2.12
N TYR A 101 -7.51 3.95 3.44
CA TYR A 101 -8.35 2.95 4.10
C TYR A 101 -9.84 3.19 3.80
N THR A 102 -10.32 4.42 3.99
CA THR A 102 -11.72 4.79 3.73
C THR A 102 -12.10 4.49 2.28
N LYS A 103 -11.24 4.85 1.33
CA LYS A 103 -11.47 4.59 -0.09
C LYS A 103 -11.45 3.10 -0.43
N CYS A 104 -10.63 2.30 0.23
CA CYS A 104 -10.65 0.85 0.08
C CYS A 104 -12.01 0.28 0.51
N GLN A 105 -12.59 0.74 1.62
CA GLN A 105 -13.91 0.30 2.07
C GLN A 105 -15.00 0.63 1.05
N GLU A 106 -14.98 1.84 0.47
CA GLU A 106 -15.91 2.22 -0.61
C GLU A 106 -15.81 1.30 -1.83
N ILE A 107 -14.58 0.95 -2.24
CA ILE A 107 -14.34 0.04 -3.37
C ILE A 107 -14.82 -1.38 -3.05
N ILE A 108 -14.54 -1.88 -1.85
CA ILE A 108 -15.00 -3.21 -1.39
C ILE A 108 -16.52 -3.29 -1.47
N GLU A 109 -17.23 -2.28 -0.95
CA GLU A 109 -18.69 -2.24 -1.01
C GLU A 109 -19.23 -2.17 -2.44
N SER A 110 -18.57 -1.37 -3.30
CA SER A 110 -18.95 -1.23 -4.71
C SER A 110 -18.76 -2.55 -5.48
N ASP A 111 -17.58 -3.16 -5.35
CA ASP A 111 -17.24 -4.42 -5.99
C ASP A 111 -18.17 -5.54 -5.47
N ALA A 112 -18.50 -5.56 -4.18
CA ALA A 112 -19.44 -6.54 -3.62
C ALA A 112 -20.82 -6.46 -4.30
N ARG A 113 -21.33 -5.25 -4.55
CA ARG A 113 -22.58 -5.04 -5.30
C ARG A 113 -22.45 -5.46 -6.76
N GLU A 114 -21.36 -5.12 -7.44
CA GLU A 114 -21.13 -5.45 -8.85
C GLU A 114 -21.10 -6.97 -9.08
N TYR A 115 -20.38 -7.70 -8.22
CA TYR A 115 -20.18 -9.14 -8.35
C TYR A 115 -21.24 -9.98 -7.63
N ASN A 116 -22.26 -9.35 -7.02
CA ASN A 116 -23.25 -10.00 -6.16
C ASN A 116 -22.60 -10.87 -5.06
N LEU A 117 -21.54 -10.35 -4.46
CA LEU A 117 -20.87 -10.96 -3.33
C LEU A 117 -21.66 -10.59 -2.06
N CYS A 118 -22.56 -11.49 -1.66
CA CYS A 118 -23.45 -11.39 -0.49
C CYS A 118 -24.52 -10.29 -0.56
#